data_AF-A0A8W8NGC9-F1
#
_entry.id   AF-A0A8W8NGC9-F1
#
_cell.length_a   1.000
_cell.length_b   1.000
_cell.length_c   1.000
_cell.angle_alpha   90.00
_cell.angle_beta   90.00
_cell.angle_gamma   90.00
#
_symmetry.space_group_name_H-M   'P 1'
#
loop_
_entity.id
_entity.type
_entity.pdbx_description
1 polymer ?
#
loop_
_entity_poly.entity_id
_entity_poly.type
_entity_poly.pdbx_seq_one_letter_code
_entity_poly.pdbx_strand_id
1 'polypeptide(L)' 'PDVAIRYWKLPETASMKDVVLAIRADEAHHRVVNHTLASMKEDEYNPYEPGK' A
#
# COMPACT_ATOMS: atom_id res chain seq x y z
N PRO A 1 16.30 -1.98 -6.95
CA PRO A 1 16.17 -3.37 -7.48
C PRO A 1 15.11 -3.44 -8.58
N ASP A 2 15.31 -4.27 -9.61
CA ASP A 2 14.41 -4.34 -10.79
C ASP A 2 12.97 -4.74 -10.44
N VAL A 3 12.80 -5.50 -9.36
CA VAL A 3 11.47 -5.85 -8.85
C VAL A 3 10.72 -4.62 -8.34
N ALA A 4 11.39 -3.71 -7.62
CA ALA A 4 10.80 -2.50 -7.07
C ALA A 4 10.41 -1.51 -8.19
N ILE A 5 11.28 -1.36 -9.19
CA ILE A 5 11.03 -0.54 -10.39
C ILE A 5 9.78 -1.03 -11.11
N ARG A 6 9.68 -2.33 -11.39
CA ARG A 6 8.53 -2.90 -12.10
C ARG A 6 7.24 -2.86 -11.28
N TYR A 7 7.31 -3.17 -9.99
CA TYR A 7 6.13 -3.26 -9.12
C TYR A 7 5.51 -1.88 -8.85
N TRP A 8 6.31 -0.92 -8.36
CA TRP A 8 5.85 0.44 -8.07
C TRP A 8 5.94 1.38 -9.28
N LYS A 9 6.33 0.87 -10.46
CA LYS A 9 6.52 1.66 -11.69
C LYS A 9 7.46 2.85 -11.50
N LEU A 10 8.53 2.67 -10.73
CA LEU A 10 9.52 3.72 -10.47
C LEU A 10 10.41 3.96 -11.71
N PRO A 11 11.02 5.13 -11.86
CA PRO A 11 12.07 5.34 -12.87
C PRO A 11 13.28 4.42 -12.64
N GLU A 12 14.03 4.07 -13.69
CA GLU A 12 15.29 3.33 -13.55
C GLU A 12 16.36 4.08 -12.75
N THR A 13 16.23 5.42 -12.67
CA THR A 13 17.09 6.31 -11.89
C THR A 13 16.65 6.47 -10.43
N ALA A 14 15.60 5.75 -9.99
CA ALA A 14 15.07 5.85 -8.64
C ALA A 14 16.11 5.50 -7.58
N SER A 15 16.18 6.34 -6.55
CA SER A 15 17.05 6.15 -5.41
C SER A 15 16.44 5.16 -4.41
N MET A 16 17.25 4.66 -3.46
CA MET A 16 16.73 3.86 -2.35
C MET A 16 15.69 4.62 -1.50
N LYS A 17 15.78 5.95 -1.44
CA LYS A 17 14.77 6.77 -0.76
C LYS A 17 13.41 6.65 -1.44
N ASP A 18 13.36 6.63 -2.76
CA ASP A 18 12.11 6.52 -3.53
C ASP A 18 11.42 5.18 -3.28
N VAL A 19 12.21 4.09 -3.18
CA VAL A 19 11.71 2.77 -2.78
C VAL A 19 11.12 2.79 -1.38
N VAL A 20 11.82 3.38 -0.40
CA VAL A 20 11.32 3.49 0.98
C VAL A 20 10.05 4.34 1.04
N LEU A 21 9.95 5.40 0.23
CA LEU A 21 8.75 6.22 0.16
C LEU A 21 7.55 5.46 -0.43
N ALA A 22 7.76 4.61 -1.43
CA ALA A 22 6.73 3.75 -1.99
C ALA A 22 6.23 2.74 -0.94
N ILE A 23 7.15 2.03 -0.27
CA ILE A 23 6.81 1.11 0.82
C ILE A 23 6.02 1.84 1.93
N ARG A 24 6.49 3.02 2.33
CA ARG A 24 5.79 3.82 3.37
C ARG A 24 4.36 4.17 2.96
N ALA A 25 4.10 4.43 1.67
CA ALA A 25 2.76 4.71 1.19
C ALA A 25 1.86 3.48 1.30
N ASP A 26 2.36 2.31 0.88
CA ASP A 26 1.64 1.03 1.02
C ASP A 26 1.31 0.73 2.49
N GLU A 27 2.29 0.89 3.40
CA GLU A 27 2.04 0.64 4.83
C GLU A 27 1.10 1.67 5.48
N ALA A 28 1.08 2.91 4.98
CA ALA A 28 0.09 3.89 5.41
C ALA A 28 -1.32 3.50 4.96
N HIS A 29 -1.46 2.94 3.75
CA HIS A 29 -2.73 2.40 3.27
C HIS A 29 -3.15 1.16 4.08
N HIS A 30 -2.26 0.19 4.30
CA HIS A 30 -2.52 -0.97 5.16
C HIS A 30 -2.98 -0.57 6.55
N ARG A 31 -2.34 0.45 7.15
CA ARG A 31 -2.75 0.99 8.45
C ARG A 31 -4.21 1.44 8.39
N VAL A 32 -4.60 2.22 7.39
CA VAL A 32 -5.98 2.72 7.27
C VAL A 32 -6.95 1.56 7.08
N VAL A 33 -6.69 0.64 6.16
CA VAL A 33 -7.54 -0.54 5.93
C VAL A 33 -7.71 -1.35 7.20
N ASN A 34 -6.62 -1.73 7.87
CA ASN A 34 -6.68 -2.57 9.06
C ASN A 34 -7.40 -1.88 10.22
N HIS A 35 -7.17 -0.58 10.44
CA HIS A 35 -7.88 0.16 11.48
C HIS A 35 -9.38 0.32 11.17
N THR A 36 -9.76 0.49 9.91
CA THR A 36 -11.17 0.49 9.50
C THR A 36 -11.80 -0.87 9.76
N LEU A 37 -11.20 -1.96 9.28
CA LEU A 37 -11.72 -3.31 9.49
C LEU A 37 -11.84 -3.67 10.98
N ALA A 38 -10.88 -3.26 11.81
CA ALA A 38 -10.94 -3.47 13.26
C ALA A 38 -12.06 -2.68 13.96
N SER A 39 -12.57 -1.61 13.32
CA SER A 39 -13.65 -0.78 13.85
C SER A 39 -15.04 -1.17 13.33
N MET A 40 -15.10 -2.08 12.36
CA MET A 40 -16.35 -2.55 11.74
C MET A 40 -17.02 -3.63 12.58
N LYS A 41 -18.35 -3.75 12.42
CA LYS A 41 -19.13 -4.89 12.92
C LYS A 41 -19.00 -6.09 11.99
N GLU A 42 -19.28 -7.27 12.51
CA GLU A 42 -19.13 -8.54 11.77
C GLU A 42 -20.01 -8.64 10.52
N ASP A 43 -21.16 -7.95 10.50
CA ASP A 43 -22.13 -7.96 9.41
C ASP A 43 -21.97 -6.78 8.43
N GLU A 44 -21.01 -5.88 8.66
CA GLU A 44 -20.74 -4.75 7.77
C GLU A 44 -19.91 -5.16 6.55
N TYR A 45 -20.28 -4.63 5.38
CA TYR A 45 -19.58 -4.91 4.12
C TYR A 45 -18.21 -4.23 4.07
N ASN A 46 -17.17 -4.95 3.62
CA ASN A 46 -15.82 -4.40 3.45
C ASN A 46 -15.82 -3.24 2.43
N PRO A 47 -15.52 -2.00 2.85
CA PRO A 47 -15.59 -0.84 1.97
C PRO A 47 -14.42 -0.75 0.97
N TYR A 48 -13.40 -1.60 1.08
CA TYR A 48 -12.23 -1.59 0.20
C TYR A 48 -12.31 -2.63 -0.90
N GLU A 49 -11.97 -2.21 -2.12
CA GLU A 49 -11.86 -3.11 -3.28
C GLU A 49 -10.48 -3.78 -3.33
N PRO A 50 -10.38 -5.06 -3.74
CA PRO A 50 -9.09 -5.71 -3.94
C PRO A 50 -8.23 -4.99 -4.99
N GLY A 51 -6.99 -4.65 -4.62
CA GLY A 51 -5.98 -4.11 -5.55
C GLY A 51 -6.16 -2.64 -5.92
N LYS A 52 -6.93 -1.87 -5.14
CA LYS A 52 -7.06 -0.42 -5.28
C LYS A 52 -6.38 0.37 -4.17
#